data_AF-F0G6Z7-F1
#
_entry.id   AF-F0G6Z7-F1
#
_cell.length_a   1.000
_cell.length_b   1.000
_cell.length_c   1.000
_cell.angle_alpha   90.00
_cell.angle_beta   90.00
_cell.angle_gamma   90.00
#
_symmetry.space_group_name_H-M   'P 1'
#
loop_
_entity.id
_entity.type
_entity.pdbx_description
1 polymer ?
#
loop_
_entity_poly.entity_id
_entity_poly.type
_entity_poly.pdbx_seq_one_letter_code
_entity_poly.pdbx_strand_id
1 'polypeptide(L)'
;MNQSMTNTERSRQDAIDEQAESWLIRLRSGTASPEDAAAFRHWCDLDPRHREAAQMLGRLWGRLAPALREAPGPRRAAAAA
;
A
#
# COMPACT_ATOMS: atom_id res chain seq x y z
N MET A 1 4.10 -1.52 -37.85
CA MET A 1 2.95 -1.78 -36.96
C MET A 1 3.46 -2.35 -35.63
N ASN A 2 3.65 -1.56 -34.57
CA ASN A 2 4.01 -2.11 -33.24
C ASN A 2 3.60 -1.23 -32.04
N GLN A 3 2.69 -0.27 -32.23
CA GLN A 3 2.33 0.73 -31.21
C GLN A 3 1.18 0.31 -30.28
N SER A 4 0.45 -0.77 -30.59
CA SER A 4 -0.77 -1.15 -29.84
C SER A 4 -0.50 -2.07 -28.64
N MET A 5 0.57 -2.85 -28.66
CA MET A 5 0.86 -3.82 -27.58
C MET A 5 1.34 -3.12 -26.30
N THR A 6 2.16 -2.07 -26.45
CA THR A 6 2.65 -1.26 -25.32
C THR A 6 1.57 -0.38 -24.68
N ASN A 7 0.53 -0.01 -25.44
CA ASN A 7 -0.57 0.81 -24.90
C ASN A 7 -1.43 0.03 -23.91
N THR A 8 -1.77 -1.23 -24.20
CA THR A 8 -2.54 -2.08 -23.29
C THR A 8 -1.76 -2.40 -22.02
N GLU A 9 -0.46 -2.66 -22.13
CA GLU A 9 0.40 -2.90 -20.97
C GLU A 9 0.52 -1.67 -20.10
N ARG A 10 0.64 -0.48 -20.71
CA ARG A 10 0.66 0.79 -20.00
C ARG A 10 -0.67 1.06 -19.28
N SER A 11 -1.81 0.84 -19.93
CA SER A 11 -3.13 0.97 -19.28
C SER A 11 -3.32 -0.01 -18.14
N ARG A 12 -2.77 -1.24 -18.25
CA ARG A 12 -2.80 -2.20 -17.14
C ARG A 12 -1.94 -1.72 -15.97
N GLN A 13 -0.76 -1.17 -16.24
CA GLN A 13 0.10 -0.63 -15.20
C GLN A 13 -0.55 0.58 -14.50
N ASP A 14 -1.16 1.48 -15.26
CA ASP A 14 -1.90 2.64 -14.75
C ASP A 14 -3.02 2.21 -13.77
N ALA A 15 -3.82 1.21 -14.16
CA ALA A 15 -4.85 0.65 -13.29
C ALA A 15 -4.30 -0.01 -12.01
N ILE A 16 -3.07 -0.55 -12.05
CA ILE A 16 -2.40 -1.13 -10.88
C ILE A 16 -1.95 -0.02 -9.94
N ASP A 17 -1.38 1.06 -10.50
CA ASP A 17 -0.92 2.21 -9.73
C ASP A 17 -2.11 2.92 -9.05
N GLU A 18 -3.23 3.14 -9.75
CA GLU A 18 -4.47 3.69 -9.18
C GLU A 18 -5.01 2.85 -8.02
N GLN A 19 -4.99 1.52 -8.15
CA GLN A 19 -5.40 0.61 -7.08
C GLN A 19 -4.44 0.69 -5.88
N ALA A 20 -3.14 0.79 -6.13
CA ALA A 20 -2.14 0.90 -5.07
C ALA A 20 -2.30 2.21 -4.28
N GLU A 21 -2.60 3.32 -4.94
CA GLU A 21 -2.92 4.60 -4.31
C GLU A 21 -4.21 4.53 -3.49
N SER A 22 -5.25 3.88 -4.02
CA SER A 22 -6.51 3.66 -3.30
C SER A 22 -6.29 2.86 -2.01
N TRP A 23 -5.48 1.80 -2.08
CA TRP A 23 -5.07 1.03 -0.89
C TRP A 23 -4.29 1.86 0.10
N LEU A 24 -3.39 2.72 -0.37
CA LEU A 24 -2.62 3.60 0.48
C LEU A 24 -3.53 4.56 1.25
N ILE A 25 -4.48 5.21 0.58
CA ILE A 25 -5.47 6.11 1.19
C ILE A 25 -6.32 5.36 2.22
N ARG A 26 -6.75 4.14 1.91
CA ARG A 26 -7.54 3.30 2.81
C ARG A 26 -6.76 2.91 4.06
N LEU A 27 -5.53 2.43 3.91
CA LEU A 27 -4.67 2.02 5.03
C LEU A 27 -4.28 3.19 5.93
N ARG A 28 -4.12 4.39 5.36
CA ARG A 28 -3.76 5.61 6.12
C ARG A 28 -4.96 6.41 6.61
N SER A 29 -6.20 6.00 6.31
CA SER A 29 -7.41 6.68 6.78
C SER A 29 -7.59 6.63 8.31
N GLY A 30 -6.68 5.96 9.04
CA GLY A 30 -6.71 5.85 10.51
C GLY A 30 -7.75 4.85 11.04
N THR A 31 -8.62 4.35 10.17
CA THR A 31 -9.66 3.34 10.45
C THR A 31 -9.35 1.98 9.83
N ALA A 32 -8.13 1.81 9.30
CA ALA A 32 -7.71 0.58 8.64
C ALA A 32 -7.84 -0.61 9.61
N SER A 33 -8.74 -1.51 9.26
CA SER A 33 -9.08 -2.69 10.05
C SER A 33 -8.20 -3.86 9.63
N PRO A 34 -8.08 -4.91 10.46
CA PRO A 34 -7.38 -6.14 10.08
C PRO A 34 -7.94 -6.77 8.79
N GLU A 35 -9.22 -6.55 8.49
CA GLU A 35 -9.85 -6.94 7.22
C GLU A 35 -9.26 -6.20 6.01
N ASP A 36 -8.94 -4.91 6.15
CA ASP A 36 -8.29 -4.13 5.09
C ASP A 36 -6.86 -4.61 4.83
N ALA A 37 -6.14 -4.99 5.89
CA ALA A 37 -4.81 -5.58 5.76
C ALA A 37 -4.86 -6.95 5.05
N ALA A 38 -5.88 -7.76 5.33
CA ALA A 38 -6.09 -9.04 4.65
C ALA A 38 -6.47 -8.85 3.18
N ALA A 39 -7.35 -7.89 2.88
CA ALA A 39 -7.77 -7.57 1.53
C ALA A 39 -6.62 -6.98 0.68
N PHE A 40 -5.78 -6.13 1.28
CA PHE A 40 -4.55 -5.63 0.65
C PHE A 40 -3.58 -6.77 0.33
N ARG A 41 -3.42 -7.72 1.26
CA ARG A 41 -2.56 -8.89 1.04
C ARG A 41 -3.11 -9.81 -0.05
N HIS A 42 -4.42 -9.99 -0.12
CA HIS A 42 -5.06 -10.72 -1.21
C HIS A 42 -4.82 -10.03 -2.55
N TRP A 43 -4.99 -8.70 -2.62
CA TRP A 43 -4.70 -7.92 -3.82
C TRP A 43 -3.24 -8.07 -4.30
N CYS A 44 -2.27 -8.09 -3.37
CA CYS A 44 -0.86 -8.35 -3.69
C CYS A 44 -0.59 -9.78 -4.21
N ASP A 45 -1.44 -10.74 -3.87
CA ASP A 45 -1.31 -12.15 -4.30
C ASP A 45 -1.88 -12.38 -5.70
N LEU A 46 -2.84 -11.54 -6.13
CA LEU A 46 -3.48 -11.65 -7.44
C LEU A 46 -2.52 -11.48 -8.62
N ASP A 47 -1.51 -10.60 -8.49
CA ASP A 47 -0.55 -10.37 -9.57
C ASP A 47 0.82 -9.93 -8.99
N PRO A 48 1.94 -10.45 -9.53
CA PRO A 48 3.27 -10.01 -9.10
C PRO A 48 3.50 -8.50 -9.28
N ARG A 49 2.84 -7.86 -10.25
CA ARG A 49 2.93 -6.40 -10.46
C ARG A 49 2.30 -5.62 -9.31
N HIS A 50 1.19 -6.11 -8.72
CA HIS A 50 0.59 -5.52 -7.53
C HIS A 50 1.55 -5.57 -6.35
N ARG A 51 2.21 -6.72 -6.16
CA ARG A 51 3.23 -6.88 -5.12
C ARG A 51 4.40 -5.92 -5.33
N GLU A 52 4.85 -5.68 -6.56
CA GLU A 52 5.92 -4.71 -6.83
C GLU A 52 5.49 -3.28 -6.47
N ALA A 53 4.32 -2.83 -6.91
CA ALA A 53 3.77 -1.52 -6.58
C ALA A 53 3.61 -1.34 -5.05
N ALA A 54 3.04 -2.34 -4.37
CA ALA A 54 2.92 -2.39 -2.92
C ALA A 54 4.26 -2.29 -2.19
N GLN A 55 5.28 -3.03 -2.66
CA GLN A 55 6.62 -2.99 -2.05
C GLN A 55 7.32 -1.66 -2.29
N MET A 56 7.13 -1.04 -3.46
CA MET A 56 7.70 0.27 -3.76
C MET A 56 7.10 1.35 -2.87
N LEU A 57 5.77 1.36 -2.73
CA LEU A 57 5.06 2.20 -1.77
C LEU A 57 5.52 1.91 -0.34
N GLY A 58 5.52 0.65 0.08
CA GLY A 58 5.94 0.23 1.42
C GLY A 58 7.38 0.66 1.75
N ARG A 59 8.30 0.64 0.79
CA ARG A 59 9.68 1.14 0.97
C ARG A 59 9.72 2.66 1.10
N LEU A 60 8.98 3.39 0.27
CA LEU A 60 8.89 4.85 0.35
C LEU A 60 8.33 5.28 1.72
N TRP A 61 7.24 4.66 2.15
CA TRP A 61 6.62 4.92 3.45
C TRP A 61 7.48 4.42 4.62
N GLY A 62 8.15 3.28 4.49
CA GLY A 62 9.11 2.79 5.48
C GLY A 62 10.30 3.73 5.69
N ARG A 63 10.68 4.50 4.66
CA ARG A 63 11.69 5.56 4.77
C ARG A 63 11.15 6.83 5.44
N LEU A 64 9.84 7.10 5.31
CA LEU A 64 9.16 8.21 5.99
C LEU A 64 8.79 7.86 7.44
N ALA A 65 8.57 6.59 7.76
CA ALA A 65 8.23 6.09 9.09
C ALA A 65 9.23 6.47 10.20
N PRO A 66 10.57 6.39 10.03
CA PRO A 66 11.51 6.85 11.06
C PRO A 66 11.37 8.35 11.34
N ALA A 67 11.07 9.18 10.33
CA ALA A 67 10.81 10.60 10.53
C ALA A 67 9.48 10.87 11.28
N LEU A 68 8.51 9.95 11.19
CA LEU A 68 7.25 10.03 11.93
C LEU A 68 7.33 9.41 13.33
N ARG A 69 8.28 8.49 13.56
CA ARG A 69 8.48 7.76 14.82
C ARG A 69 9.13 8.60 15.91
N GLU A 70 9.75 9.73 15.54
CA GLU A 70 10.21 10.75 16.49
C GLU A 70 9.05 11.59 17.06
N ALA A 71 7.82 11.43 16.56
CA ALA A 71 6.64 11.87 17.29
C ALA A 71 6.36 10.84 18.41
N PRO A 72 6.44 11.22 19.70
CA PRO A 72 6.07 10.33 20.79
C PRO A 72 4.58 9.98 20.66
N GLY A 73 4.29 8.80 20.12
CA GLY A 73 2.94 8.25 20.14
C GLY A 73 2.48 8.08 21.59
N PRO A 74 1.19 8.31 21.91
CA PRO A 74 0.69 8.14 23.26
C PRO A 74 1.00 6.72 23.70
N ARG A 75 1.87 6.62 24.70
CA ARG A 75 2.16 5.42 25.48
C ARG A 75 0.79 4.80 25.77
N ARG A 76 0.51 3.60 25.23
CA ARG A 76 -0.58 2.76 25.74
C ARG A 76 -0.23 2.49 27.20
N ALA A 77 -0.68 3.37 28.08
CA ALA A 77 -0.60 3.21 29.51
C ALA A 77 -1.42 1.97 29.84
N ALA A 78 -0.74 1.02 30.49
CA ALA A 78 -1.23 0.07 31.48
C ALA A 78 -2.73 -0.29 31.47
N ALA A 79 -3.00 -1.58 31.24
CA ALA A 79 -4.00 -2.35 31.96
C ALA A 79 -3.51 -3.81 31.91
N ALA A 80 -2.82 -4.31 32.94
CA ALA A 80 -3.35 -4.81 34.21
C ALA A 80 -4.18 -6.11 34.03
N ALA A 81 -3.54 -7.26 34.29
CA ALA A 81 -3.96 -8.27 35.27
C ALA A 81 -2.88 -9.37 35.36
#